data_AF-A0A7J7K9Q2-F1
#
_entry.id   AF-A0A7J7K9Q2-F1
#
_cell.length_a   1.000
_cell.length_b   1.000
_cell.length_c   1.000
_cell.angle_alpha   90.00
_cell.angle_beta   90.00
_cell.angle_gamma   90.00
#
_symmetry.space_group_name_H-M   'P 1'
#
loop_
_entity.id
_entity.type
_entity.pdbx_description
1 polymer ?
#
loop_
_entity_poly.entity_id
_entity_poly.type
_entity_poly.pdbx_seq_one_letter_code
_entity_poly.pdbx_strand_id
1 'polypeptide(L)'
;MPQLVETNDLIADKTEKEAHSLLANITNAFLTMNGPATTNIKEVNRANLTLQSFHNSTAKVAKPFLRALEMDGEGMNSWANLVAVTFSGVISTNISVDAYGVSVNDATFLASDPEVSFLSDANITFSVPMHNDMPLNPMDISLAQQTPTQQLVKTFSRKSIKKYLPKALYSNLPRSCNDTNLMGSELMSLRLPANYLSRYMSKGRQLLFKPDTVLTNVEEWFVSNTDWDKRARKHVYITSPRYSDGDIIMCKVITGSRFLEWMLIDSFKKS
;
A
#
# COMPACT_ATOMS: atom_id res chain seq x y z
N MET A 1 12.34 14.17 -28.52
CA MET A 1 11.07 13.84 -27.83
C MET A 1 10.09 14.99 -28.08
N PRO A 2 8.76 14.76 -28.17
CA PRO A 2 7.80 15.86 -28.27
C PRO A 2 7.87 16.75 -27.01
N GLN A 3 7.78 18.07 -27.18
CA GLN A 3 8.06 19.08 -26.15
C GLN A 3 7.15 18.99 -24.90
N LEU A 4 5.93 18.46 -25.06
CA LEU A 4 4.97 18.22 -23.98
C LEU A 4 5.31 17.02 -23.08
N VAL A 5 6.16 16.10 -23.56
CA VAL A 5 6.60 14.91 -22.82
C VAL A 5 7.68 15.30 -21.80
N GLU A 6 8.60 16.20 -22.17
CA GLU A 6 9.76 16.57 -21.35
C GLU A 6 9.41 17.26 -20.01
N THR A 7 8.27 17.96 -19.95
CA THR A 7 7.85 18.73 -18.76
C THR A 7 7.25 17.88 -17.66
N ASN A 8 6.72 16.69 -17.99
CA ASN A 8 6.13 15.75 -17.02
C ASN A 8 6.94 14.46 -16.89
N ASP A 9 8.09 14.38 -17.58
CA ASP A 9 8.87 13.16 -17.64
C ASP A 9 9.56 12.88 -16.30
N LEU A 10 9.68 11.60 -16.00
CA LEU A 10 10.45 11.14 -14.85
C LEU A 10 11.93 11.32 -15.15
N ILE A 11 12.71 11.84 -14.20
CA ILE A 11 14.17 11.85 -14.29
C ILE A 11 14.65 10.40 -14.24
N ALA A 12 15.07 9.90 -15.40
CA ALA A 12 15.73 8.61 -15.48
C ALA A 12 17.04 8.64 -14.69
N ASP A 13 17.28 7.58 -13.93
CA ASP A 13 18.55 7.36 -13.21
C ASP A 13 19.75 7.13 -14.12
N LYS A 14 19.47 6.96 -15.40
CA LYS A 14 20.42 6.56 -16.42
C LYS A 14 20.16 7.39 -17.64
N THR A 15 21.24 7.86 -18.24
CA THR A 15 21.21 8.43 -19.58
C THR A 15 20.75 7.37 -20.58
N GLU A 16 20.24 7.81 -21.73
CA GLU A 16 19.88 6.92 -22.84
C GLU A 16 21.05 5.99 -23.22
N LYS A 17 22.27 6.51 -23.27
CA LYS A 17 23.48 5.74 -23.58
C LYS A 17 23.75 4.65 -22.55
N GLU A 18 23.60 4.95 -21.27
CA GLU A 18 23.74 3.97 -20.20
C GLU A 18 22.62 2.92 -20.24
N ALA A 19 21.38 3.35 -20.51
CA ALA A 19 20.23 2.46 -20.65
C ALA A 19 20.44 1.48 -21.82
N HIS A 20 20.82 1.98 -23.00
CA HIS A 20 21.14 1.15 -24.16
C HIS A 20 22.30 0.19 -23.88
N SER A 21 23.34 0.65 -23.18
CA SER A 21 24.48 -0.21 -22.82
C SER A 21 24.07 -1.33 -21.87
N LEU A 22 23.17 -1.06 -20.91
CA LEU A 22 22.65 -2.07 -20.00
C LEU A 22 21.74 -3.07 -20.72
N LEU A 23 20.82 -2.57 -21.55
CA LEU A 23 19.93 -3.42 -22.34
C LEU A 23 20.75 -4.34 -23.25
N ALA A 24 21.71 -3.79 -23.99
CA ALA A 24 22.59 -4.58 -24.85
C ALA A 24 23.36 -5.64 -24.05
N ASN A 25 23.87 -5.31 -22.87
CA ASN A 25 24.59 -6.25 -22.02
C ASN A 25 23.69 -7.38 -21.50
N ILE A 26 22.46 -7.07 -21.06
CA ILE A 26 21.48 -8.06 -20.59
C ILE A 26 21.02 -8.95 -21.75
N THR A 27 20.67 -8.35 -22.89
CA THR A 27 20.26 -9.09 -24.09
C THR A 27 21.37 -10.01 -24.56
N ASN A 28 22.62 -9.52 -24.61
CA ASN A 28 23.76 -10.35 -24.96
C ASN A 28 23.96 -11.51 -23.97
N ALA A 29 23.92 -11.24 -22.65
CA ALA A 29 24.03 -12.28 -21.63
C ALA A 29 22.90 -13.33 -21.73
N PHE A 30 21.67 -12.90 -22.02
CA PHE A 30 20.52 -13.79 -22.24
C PHE A 30 20.72 -14.67 -23.49
N LEU A 31 21.17 -14.08 -24.61
CA LEU A 31 21.47 -14.81 -25.83
C LEU A 31 22.66 -15.77 -25.67
N THR A 32 23.70 -15.39 -24.92
CA THR A 32 24.84 -16.29 -24.63
C THR A 32 24.40 -17.50 -23.79
N MET A 33 23.43 -17.33 -22.88
CA MET A 33 22.90 -18.41 -22.03
C MET A 33 21.91 -19.32 -22.75
N ASN A 34 21.09 -18.79 -23.66
CA ASN A 34 19.97 -19.53 -24.29
C ASN A 34 20.18 -19.83 -25.78
N GLY A 35 21.22 -19.27 -26.39
CA GLY A 35 21.56 -19.48 -27.79
C GLY A 35 22.24 -20.84 -28.04
N PRO A 36 22.38 -21.23 -29.33
CA PRO A 36 23.07 -22.46 -29.69
C PRO A 36 24.49 -22.47 -29.12
N ALA A 37 24.84 -23.58 -28.46
CA ALA A 37 25.90 -23.73 -27.48
C ALA A 37 27.21 -22.98 -27.83
N THR A 38 27.46 -21.84 -27.16
CA THR A 38 28.84 -21.36 -27.05
C THR A 38 29.60 -22.40 -26.22
N THR A 39 30.69 -22.93 -26.76
CA THR A 39 31.54 -23.92 -26.06
C THR A 39 32.46 -23.25 -25.04
N ASN A 40 32.51 -21.91 -25.02
CA ASN A 40 33.31 -21.14 -24.09
C ASN A 40 32.63 -21.03 -22.71
N ILE A 41 32.93 -21.98 -21.84
CA ILE A 41 32.41 -22.06 -20.46
C ILE A 41 32.64 -20.75 -19.67
N LYS A 42 33.75 -20.02 -19.93
CA LYS A 42 34.03 -18.75 -19.25
C LYS A 42 33.01 -17.66 -19.62
N GLU A 43 32.60 -17.61 -20.88
CA GLU A 43 31.58 -16.67 -21.36
C GLU A 43 30.21 -16.99 -20.79
N VAL A 44 29.82 -18.28 -20.76
CA VAL A 44 28.58 -18.73 -20.13
C VAL A 44 28.54 -18.34 -18.65
N ASN A 45 29.61 -18.58 -17.91
CA ASN A 45 29.68 -18.21 -16.49
C ASN A 45 29.56 -16.70 -16.28
N ARG A 46 30.20 -15.89 -17.13
CA ARG A 46 30.10 -14.42 -17.07
C ARG A 46 28.69 -13.93 -17.41
N ALA A 47 28.05 -14.53 -18.40
CA ALA A 47 26.67 -14.23 -18.77
C ALA A 47 25.70 -14.56 -17.63
N ASN A 48 25.85 -15.74 -17.01
CA ASN A 48 25.05 -16.13 -15.84
C ASN A 48 25.20 -15.14 -14.67
N LEU A 49 26.43 -14.78 -14.29
CA LEU A 49 26.68 -13.79 -13.24
C LEU A 49 26.06 -12.43 -13.55
N THR A 50 26.10 -12.02 -14.82
CA THR A 50 25.47 -10.78 -15.29
C THR A 50 23.95 -10.85 -15.09
N LEU A 51 23.29 -11.90 -15.60
CA LEU A 51 21.84 -12.09 -15.44
C LEU A 51 21.43 -12.17 -13.96
N GLN A 52 22.17 -12.92 -13.14
CA GLN A 52 21.91 -13.02 -11.70
C GLN A 52 22.03 -11.66 -11.00
N SER A 53 23.05 -10.87 -11.35
CA SER A 53 23.23 -9.52 -10.80
C SER A 53 22.06 -8.60 -11.14
N PHE A 54 21.59 -8.62 -12.40
CA PHE A 54 20.42 -7.84 -12.81
C PHE A 54 19.14 -8.33 -12.16
N HIS A 55 18.90 -9.64 -12.13
CA HIS A 55 17.76 -10.22 -11.44
C HIS A 55 17.71 -9.79 -9.97
N ASN A 56 18.85 -9.88 -9.26
CA ASN A 56 18.95 -9.45 -7.87
C ASN A 56 18.74 -7.95 -7.71
N SER A 57 19.20 -7.13 -8.66
CA SER A 57 19.02 -5.67 -8.63
C SER A 57 17.55 -5.29 -8.85
N THR A 58 16.89 -5.87 -9.83
CA THR A 58 15.44 -5.69 -10.07
C THR A 58 14.63 -6.17 -8.87
N ALA A 59 14.98 -7.34 -8.32
CA ALA A 59 14.32 -7.87 -7.14
C ALA A 59 14.43 -6.91 -5.94
N LYS A 60 15.57 -6.23 -5.72
CA LYS A 60 15.69 -5.24 -4.63
C LYS A 60 14.71 -4.08 -4.76
N VAL A 61 14.38 -3.66 -5.98
CA VAL A 61 13.45 -2.54 -6.23
C VAL A 61 11.99 -3.01 -6.18
N ALA A 62 11.69 -4.16 -6.78
CA ALA A 62 10.32 -4.68 -6.87
C ALA A 62 9.85 -5.37 -5.58
N LYS A 63 10.74 -6.00 -4.81
CA LYS A 63 10.38 -6.80 -3.62
C LYS A 63 9.64 -6.01 -2.54
N PRO A 64 9.97 -4.75 -2.22
CA PRO A 64 9.14 -3.95 -1.31
C PRO A 64 7.69 -3.82 -1.78
N PHE A 65 7.49 -3.53 -3.06
CA PHE A 65 6.16 -3.41 -3.66
C PHE A 65 5.41 -4.74 -3.66
N LEU A 66 6.06 -5.83 -4.07
CA LEU A 66 5.48 -7.18 -4.01
C LEU A 66 5.07 -7.58 -2.59
N ARG A 67 5.91 -7.28 -1.60
CA ARG A 67 5.57 -7.51 -0.19
C ARG A 67 4.37 -6.69 0.26
N ALA A 68 4.25 -5.45 -0.19
CA ALA A 68 3.08 -4.64 0.14
C ALA A 68 1.81 -5.17 -0.55
N LEU A 69 1.91 -5.69 -1.78
CA LEU A 69 0.80 -6.40 -2.43
C LEU A 69 0.41 -7.67 -1.68
N GLU A 70 1.38 -8.45 -1.18
CA GLU A 70 1.11 -9.59 -0.30
C GLU A 70 0.42 -9.15 1.00
N MET A 71 0.85 -8.02 1.58
CA MET A 71 0.20 -7.43 2.76
C MET A 71 -1.23 -6.99 2.46
N ASP A 72 -1.51 -6.49 1.26
CA ASP A 72 -2.84 -6.06 0.83
C ASP A 72 -3.74 -7.26 0.44
N GLY A 73 -3.17 -8.44 0.17
CA GLY A 73 -3.88 -9.63 -0.33
C GLY A 73 -4.88 -10.27 0.63
N GLU A 74 -5.59 -11.28 0.13
CA GLU A 74 -6.65 -12.00 0.86
C GLU A 74 -6.06 -12.96 1.90
N GLY A 75 -6.37 -12.78 3.19
CA GLY A 75 -5.83 -13.58 4.29
C GLY A 75 -5.69 -12.81 5.61
N MET A 76 -4.78 -13.26 6.49
CA MET A 76 -4.30 -12.51 7.67
C MET A 76 -3.55 -11.26 7.19
N ASN A 77 -4.33 -10.30 6.70
CA ASN A 77 -3.86 -9.09 6.07
C ASN A 77 -3.22 -8.23 7.16
N SER A 78 -1.90 -8.10 7.12
CA SER A 78 -1.17 -7.28 8.10
C SER A 78 -1.59 -5.80 8.10
N TRP A 79 -2.18 -5.31 6.99
CA TRP A 79 -2.83 -4.01 6.91
C TRP A 79 -4.16 -3.97 7.69
N ALA A 80 -4.94 -5.04 7.65
CA ALA A 80 -6.13 -5.21 8.47
C ALA A 80 -5.81 -5.11 9.95
N ASN A 81 -4.75 -5.83 10.36
CA ASN A 81 -4.26 -5.78 11.73
C ASN A 81 -3.83 -4.35 12.09
N LEU A 82 -3.06 -3.68 11.24
CA LEU A 82 -2.67 -2.29 11.43
C LEU A 82 -3.89 -1.37 11.65
N VAL A 83 -4.92 -1.52 10.82
CA VAL A 83 -6.15 -0.70 10.91
C VAL A 83 -6.87 -0.99 12.22
N ALA A 84 -7.11 -2.26 12.55
CA ALA A 84 -7.80 -2.65 13.78
C ALA A 84 -7.04 -2.20 15.04
N VAL A 85 -5.71 -2.37 15.08
CA VAL A 85 -4.86 -1.87 16.17
C VAL A 85 -4.96 -0.35 16.27
N THR A 86 -4.89 0.37 15.15
CA THR A 86 -4.96 1.84 15.15
C THR A 86 -6.30 2.33 15.69
N PHE A 87 -7.42 1.75 15.26
CA PHE A 87 -8.76 2.13 15.71
C PHE A 87 -9.08 1.70 17.13
N SER A 88 -8.56 0.54 17.55
CA SER A 88 -8.73 0.05 18.92
C SER A 88 -8.02 0.95 19.94
N GLY A 89 -6.91 1.58 19.54
CA GLY A 89 -6.11 2.42 20.43
C GLY A 89 -5.58 1.67 21.65
N VAL A 90 -5.50 0.34 21.57
CA VAL A 90 -4.97 -0.53 22.62
C VAL A 90 -3.45 -0.33 22.70
N ILE A 91 -2.94 -0.09 23.91
CA ILE A 91 -1.50 0.11 24.18
C ILE A 91 -0.88 -1.13 24.85
N SER A 92 -1.71 -2.07 25.32
CA SER A 92 -1.24 -3.23 26.10
C SER A 92 -0.73 -4.37 25.24
N THR A 93 0.36 -4.99 25.67
CA THR A 93 0.91 -6.24 25.11
C THR A 93 0.11 -7.48 25.49
N ASN A 94 -0.84 -7.37 26.42
CA ASN A 94 -1.61 -8.51 26.94
C ASN A 94 -2.87 -8.80 26.12
N ILE A 95 -3.26 -7.93 25.20
CA ILE A 95 -4.44 -8.08 24.33
C ILE A 95 -3.94 -8.10 22.89
N SER A 96 -4.10 -9.23 22.19
CA SER A 96 -3.79 -9.35 20.77
C SER A 96 -5.02 -8.99 19.93
N VAL A 97 -4.95 -7.88 19.18
CA VAL A 97 -5.97 -7.54 18.19
C VAL A 97 -5.61 -8.22 16.87
N ASP A 98 -6.29 -9.33 16.57
CA ASP A 98 -6.18 -9.96 15.27
C ASP A 98 -7.35 -9.52 14.38
N ALA A 99 -7.02 -8.98 13.21
CA ALA A 99 -8.00 -8.70 12.17
C ALA A 99 -7.69 -9.57 10.96
N TYR A 100 -8.73 -10.17 10.40
CA TYR A 100 -8.66 -10.97 9.20
C TYR A 100 -9.61 -10.36 8.19
N GLY A 101 -9.06 -9.93 7.05
CA GLY A 101 -9.85 -9.43 5.95
C GLY A 101 -10.49 -10.61 5.24
N VAL A 102 -11.82 -10.71 5.30
CA VAL A 102 -12.55 -11.59 4.39
C VAL A 102 -12.68 -10.82 3.08
N SER A 103 -11.88 -11.16 2.08
CA SER A 103 -12.11 -10.62 0.75
C SER A 103 -13.43 -11.17 0.25
N VAL A 104 -14.37 -10.25 0.07
CA VAL A 104 -15.73 -10.57 -0.29
C VAL A 104 -16.18 -9.60 -1.36
N ASN A 105 -17.18 -9.97 -2.16
CA ASN A 105 -17.79 -9.02 -3.08
C ASN A 105 -18.47 -7.87 -2.29
N ASP A 106 -18.79 -6.80 -3.01
CA ASP A 106 -19.45 -5.60 -2.48
C ASP A 106 -20.67 -5.93 -1.58
N ALA A 107 -21.53 -6.86 -2.03
CA ALA A 107 -22.75 -7.23 -1.32
C ALA A 107 -22.47 -7.89 0.04
N THR A 108 -21.53 -8.82 0.08
CA THR A 108 -21.15 -9.50 1.32
C THR A 108 -20.39 -8.56 2.26
N PHE A 109 -19.55 -7.64 1.73
CA PHE A 109 -18.90 -6.63 2.56
C PHE A 109 -19.95 -5.72 3.21
N LEU A 110 -20.91 -5.23 2.44
CA LEU A 110 -22.00 -4.39 2.93
C LEU A 110 -22.87 -5.09 3.98
N ALA A 111 -23.09 -6.40 3.85
CA ALA A 111 -23.86 -7.19 4.82
C ALA A 111 -23.04 -7.64 6.06
N SER A 112 -21.71 -7.53 6.03
CA SER A 112 -20.84 -7.96 7.13
C SER A 112 -20.72 -6.90 8.22
N ASP A 113 -20.56 -7.34 9.47
CA ASP A 113 -20.26 -6.49 10.62
C ASP A 113 -18.97 -6.94 11.31
N PRO A 114 -18.28 -6.05 12.03
CA PRO A 114 -17.17 -6.47 12.88
C PRO A 114 -17.67 -7.35 14.02
N GLU A 115 -16.87 -8.33 14.42
CA GLU A 115 -17.20 -9.29 15.48
C GLU A 115 -16.15 -9.27 16.59
N VAL A 116 -16.55 -9.64 17.81
CA VAL A 116 -15.65 -9.81 18.95
C VAL A 116 -15.69 -11.26 19.39
N SER A 117 -14.53 -11.91 19.46
CA SER A 117 -14.39 -13.24 20.04
C SER A 117 -13.44 -13.21 21.23
N PHE A 118 -13.81 -13.97 22.27
CA PHE A 118 -13.04 -14.10 23.50
C PHE A 118 -12.39 -15.47 23.50
N LEU A 119 -11.08 -15.52 23.22
CA LEU A 119 -10.31 -16.77 23.30
C LEU A 119 -9.94 -17.09 24.76
N SER A 120 -9.73 -16.05 25.58
CA SER A 120 -9.56 -16.13 27.04
C SER A 120 -9.82 -14.75 27.67
N ASP A 121 -9.80 -14.65 29.00
CA ASP A 121 -9.95 -13.36 29.72
C ASP A 121 -8.90 -12.30 29.35
N ALA A 122 -7.77 -12.73 28.76
CA ALA A 122 -6.70 -11.85 28.28
C ALA A 122 -6.66 -11.70 26.75
N ASN A 123 -7.20 -12.67 26.00
CA ASN A 123 -7.13 -12.68 24.53
C ASN A 123 -8.48 -12.36 23.91
N ILE A 124 -8.58 -11.14 23.36
CA ILE A 124 -9.78 -10.61 22.73
C ILE A 124 -9.47 -10.31 21.28
N THR A 125 -10.15 -11.01 20.40
CA THR A 125 -9.97 -10.88 18.96
C THR A 125 -11.11 -10.05 18.36
N PHE A 126 -10.75 -9.06 17.54
CA PHE A 126 -11.70 -8.22 16.82
C PHE A 126 -11.67 -8.57 15.33
N SER A 127 -12.62 -9.35 14.88
CA SER A 127 -12.82 -9.64 13.46
C SER A 127 -13.30 -8.35 12.77
N VAL A 128 -12.52 -7.82 11.84
CA VAL A 128 -12.82 -6.57 11.12
C VAL A 128 -12.99 -6.91 9.64
N PRO A 129 -14.21 -6.81 9.06
CA PRO A 129 -14.40 -7.08 7.64
C PRO A 129 -13.75 -5.98 6.79
N MET A 130 -13.12 -6.42 5.69
CA MET A 130 -12.33 -5.56 4.81
C MET A 130 -12.49 -5.98 3.35
N HIS A 131 -12.53 -5.00 2.47
CA HIS A 131 -12.68 -5.22 1.04
C HIS A 131 -11.71 -4.32 0.27
N ASN A 132 -10.98 -4.92 -0.67
CA ASN A 132 -10.03 -4.20 -1.52
C ASN A 132 -10.74 -3.66 -2.75
N ASP A 133 -10.73 -2.34 -2.91
CA ASP A 133 -11.24 -1.70 -4.12
C ASP A 133 -10.18 -1.75 -5.23
N MET A 134 -10.44 -2.62 -6.19
CA MET A 134 -9.56 -2.88 -7.34
C MET A 134 -10.19 -2.33 -8.62
N PRO A 135 -9.80 -1.12 -9.07
CA PRO A 135 -10.28 -0.59 -10.33
C PRO A 135 -9.66 -1.37 -11.50
N LEU A 136 -10.45 -1.52 -12.56
CA LEU A 136 -9.92 -1.92 -13.86
C LEU A 136 -9.14 -0.74 -14.46
N ASN A 137 -7.93 -1.00 -14.94
CA ASN A 137 -7.19 0.00 -15.68
C ASN A 137 -7.74 0.08 -17.11
N PRO A 138 -8.37 1.19 -17.53
CA PRO A 138 -8.96 1.29 -18.86
C PRO A 138 -7.93 1.28 -20.00
N MET A 139 -6.65 1.50 -19.68
CA MET A 139 -5.53 1.47 -20.64
C MET A 139 -4.83 0.10 -20.69
N ASP A 140 -5.20 -0.82 -19.81
CA ASP A 140 -4.66 -2.16 -19.77
C ASP A 140 -5.57 -3.12 -20.55
N ILE A 141 -5.00 -3.83 -21.52
CA ILE A 141 -5.72 -4.85 -22.30
C ILE A 141 -5.97 -6.12 -21.49
N SER A 142 -5.24 -6.32 -20.39
CA SER A 142 -5.55 -7.37 -19.43
C SER A 142 -6.81 -6.94 -18.69
N LEU A 143 -7.88 -7.73 -18.82
CA LEU A 143 -9.11 -7.58 -18.03
C LEU A 143 -8.90 -7.91 -16.53
N ALA A 144 -7.64 -7.98 -16.09
CA ALA A 144 -7.26 -8.37 -14.75
C ALA A 144 -7.15 -7.13 -13.87
N GLN A 145 -7.78 -7.19 -12.69
CA GLN A 145 -7.52 -6.26 -11.61
C GLN A 145 -6.06 -6.43 -11.15
N GLN A 146 -5.28 -5.35 -11.17
CA GLN A 146 -3.83 -5.45 -10.93
C GLN A 146 -3.40 -5.04 -9.53
N THR A 147 -3.99 -3.98 -8.97
CA THR A 147 -3.59 -3.45 -7.66
C THR A 147 -4.76 -2.77 -6.95
N PRO A 148 -4.97 -2.99 -5.65
CA PRO A 148 -5.99 -2.29 -4.89
C PRO A 148 -5.58 -0.83 -4.65
N THR A 149 -6.51 0.10 -4.86
CA THR A 149 -6.24 1.54 -4.68
C THR A 149 -6.54 2.03 -3.28
N GLN A 150 -7.57 1.44 -2.67
CA GLN A 150 -8.02 1.70 -1.32
C GLN A 150 -8.62 0.41 -0.76
N GLN A 151 -8.73 0.39 0.56
CA GLN A 151 -9.38 -0.69 1.29
C GLN A 151 -10.52 -0.11 2.11
N LEU A 152 -11.68 -0.73 1.95
CA LEU A 152 -12.87 -0.49 2.74
C LEU A 152 -12.74 -1.30 4.02
N VAL A 153 -13.02 -0.68 5.15
CA VAL A 153 -12.89 -1.30 6.47
C VAL A 153 -14.09 -0.95 7.33
N LYS A 154 -14.69 -1.94 7.99
CA LYS A 154 -15.65 -1.69 9.09
C LYS A 154 -15.04 -2.14 10.41
N THR A 155 -14.94 -1.23 11.36
CA THR A 155 -14.35 -1.50 12.67
C THR A 155 -15.25 -0.98 13.78
N PHE A 156 -15.04 -1.44 15.01
CA PHE A 156 -15.78 -0.92 16.15
C PHE A 156 -15.36 0.51 16.48
N SER A 157 -16.33 1.33 16.89
CA SER A 157 -16.04 2.62 17.49
C SER A 157 -15.24 2.44 18.77
N ARG A 158 -14.41 3.42 19.11
CA ARG A 158 -13.67 3.42 20.38
C ARG A 158 -14.61 3.30 21.60
N LYS A 159 -15.82 3.85 21.51
CA LYS A 159 -16.84 3.72 22.57
C LYS A 159 -17.29 2.27 22.72
N SER A 160 -17.46 1.55 21.61
CA SER A 160 -17.83 0.14 21.56
C SER A 160 -16.68 -0.74 22.08
N ILE A 161 -15.45 -0.48 21.63
CA ILE A 161 -14.26 -1.24 22.06
C ILE A 161 -14.05 -1.13 23.57
N LYS A 162 -14.29 0.04 24.16
CA LYS A 162 -14.25 0.25 25.63
C LYS A 162 -15.25 -0.59 26.42
N LYS A 163 -16.30 -1.11 25.78
CA LYS A 163 -17.24 -2.04 26.44
C LYS A 163 -16.58 -3.41 26.66
N TYR A 164 -15.58 -3.75 25.84
CA TYR A 164 -14.99 -5.08 25.79
C TYR A 164 -13.64 -5.20 26.50
N LEU A 165 -12.86 -4.13 26.68
CA LEU A 165 -11.57 -4.20 27.41
C LEU A 165 -11.58 -3.33 28.69
N PRO A 166 -10.81 -3.72 29.73
CA PRO A 166 -10.72 -2.97 30.98
C PRO A 166 -10.15 -1.56 30.78
N LYS A 167 -10.66 -0.59 31.56
CA LYS A 167 -10.46 0.87 31.41
C LYS A 167 -9.00 1.38 31.41
N ALA A 168 -8.00 0.54 31.64
CA ALA A 168 -6.60 0.93 31.87
C ALA A 168 -5.64 0.74 30.67
N LEU A 169 -6.10 0.26 29.51
CA LEU A 169 -5.21 -0.24 28.44
C LEU A 169 -5.29 0.54 27.11
N TYR A 170 -5.75 1.79 27.13
CA TYR A 170 -6.06 2.55 25.90
C TYR A 170 -5.40 3.93 25.82
N SER A 171 -5.05 4.34 24.60
CA SER A 171 -4.72 5.73 24.29
C SER A 171 -5.94 6.64 24.47
N ASN A 172 -5.70 7.85 24.95
CA ASN A 172 -6.74 8.88 25.09
C ASN A 172 -7.05 9.64 23.80
N LEU A 173 -6.22 9.52 22.77
CA LEU A 173 -6.39 10.24 21.52
C LEU A 173 -7.49 9.60 20.65
N PRO A 174 -8.42 10.40 20.09
CA PRO A 174 -9.32 9.90 19.05
C PRO A 174 -8.50 9.46 17.84
N ARG A 175 -8.86 8.30 17.26
CA ARG A 175 -8.25 7.77 16.05
C ARG A 175 -9.27 7.83 14.91
N SER A 176 -8.79 8.22 13.75
CA SER A 176 -9.55 8.55 12.55
C SER A 176 -9.01 7.79 11.34
N CYS A 177 -9.71 7.80 10.20
CA CYS A 177 -9.22 7.12 9.02
C CYS A 177 -7.88 7.75 8.56
N ASN A 178 -7.74 9.06 8.76
CA ASN A 178 -6.49 9.78 8.53
C ASN A 178 -5.32 9.26 9.39
N ASP A 179 -5.56 8.85 10.64
CA ASP A 179 -4.50 8.38 11.54
C ASP A 179 -3.93 7.07 11.02
N THR A 180 -4.80 6.18 10.54
CA THR A 180 -4.41 4.91 9.92
C THR A 180 -3.62 5.15 8.64
N ASN A 181 -4.04 6.11 7.81
CA ASN A 181 -3.29 6.46 6.61
C ASN A 181 -1.93 7.09 6.89
N LEU A 182 -1.84 7.96 7.92
CA LEU A 182 -0.57 8.52 8.36
C LEU A 182 0.38 7.40 8.82
N MET A 183 -0.06 6.55 9.74
CA MET A 183 0.74 5.44 10.26
C MET A 183 1.11 4.44 9.15
N GLY A 184 0.18 4.16 8.24
CA GLY A 184 0.41 3.33 7.07
C GLY A 184 1.49 3.90 6.14
N SER A 185 1.45 5.21 5.88
CA SER A 185 2.45 5.88 5.06
C SER A 185 3.85 5.84 5.69
N GLU A 186 3.94 6.05 7.01
CA GLU A 186 5.20 5.97 7.76
C GLU A 186 5.77 4.55 7.70
N LEU A 187 4.96 3.53 7.96
CA LEU A 187 5.37 2.12 7.89
C LEU A 187 5.83 1.72 6.49
N MET A 188 5.13 2.16 5.45
CA MET A 188 5.52 1.88 4.07
C MET A 188 6.79 2.62 3.65
N SER A 189 7.00 3.85 4.14
CA SER A 189 8.25 4.59 3.85
C SER A 189 9.50 3.83 4.33
N LEU A 190 9.41 3.11 5.45
CA LEU A 190 10.49 2.27 5.99
C LEU A 190 10.80 1.04 5.13
N ARG A 191 9.89 0.66 4.22
CA ARG A 191 10.07 -0.47 3.29
C ARG A 191 10.78 -0.06 2.00
N LEU A 192 10.85 1.24 1.70
CA LEU A 192 11.56 1.73 0.51
C LEU A 192 13.07 1.54 0.63
N PRO A 193 13.78 1.23 -0.47
CA PRO A 193 15.23 1.29 -0.46
C PRO A 193 15.71 2.73 -0.20
N ALA A 194 16.79 2.87 0.57
CA ALA A 194 17.23 4.15 1.13
C ALA A 194 17.46 5.26 0.08
N ASN A 195 17.94 4.91 -1.11
CA ASN A 195 18.15 5.86 -2.21
C ASN A 195 16.81 6.44 -2.74
N TYR A 196 15.76 5.63 -2.84
CA TYR A 196 14.44 6.09 -3.28
C TYR A 196 13.76 6.91 -2.20
N LEU A 197 13.86 6.49 -0.94
CA LEU A 197 13.34 7.27 0.19
C LEU A 197 14.00 8.65 0.25
N SER A 198 15.34 8.73 0.18
CA SER A 198 16.07 10.00 0.20
C SER A 198 15.65 10.94 -0.94
N ARG A 199 15.43 10.40 -2.15
CA ARG A 199 14.94 11.18 -3.30
C ARG A 199 13.51 11.65 -3.11
N TYR A 200 12.62 10.77 -2.65
CA TYR A 200 11.25 11.12 -2.34
C TYR A 200 11.19 12.23 -1.28
N MET A 201 11.99 12.14 -0.21
CA MET A 201 12.04 13.17 0.83
C MET A 201 12.61 14.51 0.34
N SER A 202 13.53 14.50 -0.64
CA SER A 202 14.18 15.73 -1.13
C SER A 202 13.43 16.41 -2.28
N LYS A 203 12.79 15.64 -3.16
CA LYS A 203 12.18 16.14 -4.40
C LYS A 203 10.73 15.71 -4.59
N GLY A 204 10.32 14.63 -3.94
CA GLY A 204 8.96 14.13 -4.01
C GLY A 204 7.97 15.02 -3.28
N ARG A 205 6.72 14.96 -3.72
CA ARG A 205 5.59 15.64 -3.12
C ARG A 205 5.12 14.86 -1.90
N GLN A 206 5.31 15.46 -0.73
CA GLN A 206 4.99 14.81 0.53
C GLN A 206 3.48 14.60 0.67
N LEU A 207 3.10 13.41 1.14
CA LEU A 207 1.72 13.10 1.48
C LEU A 207 1.34 13.82 2.77
N LEU A 208 0.28 14.63 2.70
CA LEU A 208 -0.31 15.31 3.85
C LEU A 208 -1.75 14.85 4.04
N PHE A 209 -2.07 14.35 5.23
CA PHE A 209 -3.39 13.84 5.52
C PHE A 209 -4.26 14.94 6.12
N LYS A 210 -5.40 15.20 5.49
CA LYS A 210 -6.43 16.13 5.97
C LYS A 210 -7.41 15.39 6.90
N PRO A 211 -8.23 16.12 7.67
CA PRO A 211 -9.36 15.52 8.40
C PRO A 211 -10.23 14.64 7.50
N ASP A 212 -10.81 13.59 8.08
CA ASP A 212 -11.73 12.69 7.37
C ASP A 212 -12.93 13.45 6.79
N THR A 213 -13.37 13.05 5.61
CA THR A 213 -14.65 13.48 5.04
C THR A 213 -15.75 12.65 5.67
N VAL A 214 -16.48 13.23 6.63
CA VAL A 214 -17.58 12.56 7.32
C VAL A 214 -18.83 12.58 6.43
N LEU A 215 -19.31 11.40 6.06
CA LEU A 215 -20.48 11.19 5.22
C LEU A 215 -21.69 10.80 6.06
N THR A 216 -22.87 11.00 5.48
CA THR A 216 -24.14 10.91 6.22
C THR A 216 -24.84 9.57 6.10
N ASN A 217 -24.53 8.80 5.07
CA ASN A 217 -25.16 7.52 4.77
C ASN A 217 -24.13 6.53 4.18
N VAL A 218 -24.49 5.25 4.22
CA VAL A 218 -23.60 4.16 3.80
C VAL A 218 -23.43 4.11 2.29
N GLU A 219 -24.44 4.46 1.50
CA GLU A 219 -24.40 4.45 0.05
C GLU A 219 -23.42 5.50 -0.50
N GLU A 220 -23.50 6.73 0.01
CA GLU A 220 -22.58 7.83 -0.29
C GLU A 220 -21.15 7.45 0.10
N TRP A 221 -20.98 6.84 1.28
CA TRP A 221 -19.68 6.32 1.69
C TRP A 221 -19.16 5.24 0.75
N PHE A 222 -20.00 4.29 0.36
CA PHE A 222 -19.61 3.18 -0.49
C PHE A 222 -19.15 3.64 -1.88
N VAL A 223 -19.81 4.62 -2.49
CA VAL A 223 -19.42 5.16 -3.82
C VAL A 223 -18.34 6.24 -3.77
N SER A 224 -18.08 6.84 -2.61
CA SER A 224 -17.01 7.84 -2.44
C SER A 224 -15.62 7.24 -2.57
N ASN A 225 -14.58 8.03 -2.82
CA ASN A 225 -13.20 7.53 -2.88
C ASN A 225 -12.29 8.37 -2.00
N THR A 226 -11.16 7.79 -1.61
CA THR A 226 -10.05 8.58 -1.06
C THR A 226 -9.61 9.60 -2.10
N ASP A 227 -9.69 10.89 -1.76
CA ASP A 227 -9.29 11.96 -2.68
C ASP A 227 -7.79 12.26 -2.55
N TRP A 228 -7.17 12.54 -3.69
CA TRP A 228 -5.77 12.89 -3.83
C TRP A 228 -5.68 14.25 -4.50
N ASP A 229 -5.65 15.33 -3.71
CA ASP A 229 -5.51 16.68 -4.22
C ASP A 229 -4.06 16.93 -4.65
N LYS A 230 -3.82 16.71 -5.94
CA LYS A 230 -2.52 16.84 -6.62
C LYS A 230 -2.24 18.26 -7.12
N ARG A 231 -3.12 19.25 -6.84
CA ARG A 231 -2.98 20.62 -7.35
C ARG A 231 -1.80 21.36 -6.71
N ALA A 232 -1.42 20.99 -5.50
CA ALA A 232 -0.26 21.56 -4.83
C ALA A 232 1.05 21.02 -5.42
N ARG A 233 2.03 21.92 -5.63
CA ARG A 233 3.32 21.56 -6.24
C ARG A 233 4.22 20.74 -5.33
N LYS A 234 4.19 20.97 -4.02
CA LYS A 234 5.10 20.35 -3.03
C LYS A 234 4.49 19.24 -2.20
N HIS A 235 3.16 19.15 -2.20
CA HIS A 235 2.41 18.25 -1.34
C HIS A 235 1.28 17.61 -2.12
N VAL A 236 0.85 16.45 -1.68
CA VAL A 236 -0.44 15.89 -2.09
C VAL A 236 -1.28 15.72 -0.84
N TYR A 237 -2.44 16.36 -0.86
CA TYR A 237 -3.36 16.26 0.26
C TYR A 237 -4.29 15.07 0.05
N ILE A 238 -4.41 14.26 1.09
CA ILE A 238 -5.26 13.07 1.09
C ILE A 238 -6.41 13.30 2.07
N THR A 239 -7.63 13.06 1.62
CA THR A 239 -8.82 12.99 2.48
C THR A 239 -9.48 11.63 2.37
N SER A 240 -9.87 11.07 3.51
CA SER A 240 -10.50 9.76 3.57
C SER A 240 -11.97 9.85 3.91
N PRO A 241 -12.84 9.19 3.14
CA PRO A 241 -14.23 8.99 3.51
C PRO A 241 -14.38 8.20 4.80
N ARG A 242 -15.26 8.72 5.67
CA ARG A 242 -15.65 8.09 6.93
C ARG A 242 -17.15 8.12 7.09
N TYR A 243 -17.72 7.00 7.51
CA TYR A 243 -19.10 6.90 7.95
C TYR A 243 -19.16 6.26 9.34
N SER A 244 -20.16 6.64 10.15
CA SER A 244 -20.35 6.08 11.49
C SER A 244 -21.78 5.61 11.60
N ASP A 245 -21.95 4.33 11.91
CA ASP A 245 -23.25 3.70 12.15
C ASP A 245 -23.30 3.19 13.59
N GLY A 246 -23.77 4.06 14.48
CA GLY A 246 -23.83 3.79 15.91
C GLY A 246 -22.49 3.34 16.50
N ASP A 247 -22.37 2.03 16.74
CA ASP A 247 -21.20 1.40 17.34
C ASP A 247 -20.10 1.01 16.32
N ILE A 248 -20.33 1.19 15.02
CA ILE A 248 -19.42 0.83 13.92
C ILE A 248 -18.89 2.10 13.24
N ILE A 249 -17.61 2.07 12.87
CA ILE A 249 -16.95 3.07 12.03
C ILE A 249 -16.58 2.39 10.71
N MET A 250 -16.94 3.02 9.60
CA MET A 250 -16.53 2.61 8.26
C MET A 250 -15.50 3.60 7.72
N CYS A 251 -14.37 3.09 7.23
CA CYS A 251 -13.25 3.88 6.72
C CYS A 251 -12.81 3.40 5.35
N LYS A 252 -12.42 4.36 4.51
CA LYS A 252 -11.63 4.09 3.30
C LYS A 252 -10.19 4.48 3.55
N VAL A 253 -9.31 3.50 3.62
CA VAL A 253 -7.87 3.66 3.86
C VAL A 253 -7.09 3.36 2.59
N ILE A 254 -5.95 4.00 2.39
CA ILE A 254 -5.06 3.70 1.27
C ILE A 254 -4.35 2.38 1.56
N THR A 255 -4.15 1.57 0.53
CA THR A 255 -3.41 0.30 0.65
C THR A 255 -1.91 0.50 0.77
N GLY A 256 -1.21 -0.49 1.33
CA GLY A 256 0.23 -0.42 1.51
C GLY A 256 0.97 -0.32 0.18
N SER A 257 0.56 -1.12 -0.82
CA SER A 257 1.12 -1.09 -2.17
C SER A 257 0.95 0.28 -2.82
N ARG A 258 -0.20 0.94 -2.62
CA ARG A 258 -0.46 2.25 -3.20
C ARG A 258 0.39 3.36 -2.60
N PHE A 259 0.68 3.31 -1.29
CA PHE A 259 1.66 4.21 -0.69
C PHE A 259 3.05 4.04 -1.29
N LEU A 260 3.52 2.79 -1.40
CA LEU A 260 4.83 2.50 -1.98
C LEU A 260 4.94 2.90 -3.44
N GLU A 261 3.93 2.57 -4.24
CA GLU A 261 3.86 2.95 -5.65
C GLU A 261 3.96 4.47 -5.80
N TRP A 262 3.20 5.21 -5.00
CA TRP A 262 3.25 6.66 -5.01
C TRP A 262 4.65 7.19 -4.69
N MET A 263 5.22 6.78 -3.55
CA MET A 263 6.53 7.27 -3.13
C MET A 263 7.62 6.89 -4.14
N LEU A 264 7.55 5.69 -4.73
CA LEU A 264 8.49 5.23 -5.73
C LEU A 264 8.39 6.08 -7.01
N ILE A 265 7.19 6.24 -7.58
CA ILE A 265 7.00 7.02 -8.81
C ILE A 265 7.39 8.48 -8.58
N ASP A 266 6.93 9.08 -7.48
CA ASP A 266 7.17 10.49 -7.20
C ASP A 266 8.65 10.77 -6.87
N SER A 267 9.42 9.76 -6.40
CA SER A 267 10.87 9.87 -6.24
C SER A 267 11.64 10.13 -7.54
N PHE A 268 11.02 9.86 -8.69
CA PHE A 268 11.59 10.12 -10.01
C PHE A 268 11.14 11.45 -10.64
N LYS A 269 10.24 12.22 -10.06
CA LYS A 269 9.76 13.45 -10.71
C LYS A 269 10.78 14.59 -10.67
N LYS A 270 10.73 15.46 -11.69
CA LYS A 270 11.36 16.78 -11.66
C LYS A 270 10.57 17.70 -10.72
N SER A 271 11.29 18.36 -9.81
CA SER A 271 10.78 19.40 -8.92
C SER A 271 10.49 20.70 -9.64
#